data_AF-A0A438IKF7-F1
#
_entry.id   AF-A0A438IKF7-F1
#
_cell.length_a   1.000
_cell.length_b   1.000
_cell.length_c   1.000
_cell.angle_alpha   90.00
_cell.angle_beta   90.00
_cell.angle_gamma   90.00
#
_symmetry.space_group_name_H-M   'P 1'
#
loop_
_entity.id
_entity.type
_entity.pdbx_description
1 polymer ?
#
loop_
_entity_poly.entity_id
_entity_poly.type
_entity_poly.pdbx_seq_one_letter_code
_entity_poly.pdbx_strand_id
1 'polypeptide(L)'
;MASMGAPPGMFIFGDSLSDSGNNNFIPTLAKSNYPPYGIDFPQGPTGRFSNGKLAVDMIAEMLGLPFAPPFTDPSMSDPQIFQGVNYASAAAGILDETGKEYMGPIPLSKQIDNFRQTLPRIYSLFGQNASAMTSYLNKVLVMVSIGSNDYLNNYLRPDLYPTSSQYTPLAFSNLLVQQIAQQLVVQYFFLLLQN
;
A
#
# COMPACT_ATOMS: atom_id res chain seq x y z
N MET A 1 2.48 -10.76 31.06
CA MET A 1 1.94 -10.42 29.73
C MET A 1 2.77 -11.18 28.72
N ALA A 2 2.19 -12.08 27.93
CA ALA A 2 2.95 -12.73 26.86
C ALA A 2 3.38 -11.66 25.86
N SER A 3 4.67 -11.52 25.57
CA SER A 3 5.11 -10.70 24.44
C SER A 3 4.49 -11.33 23.19
N MET A 4 3.58 -10.64 22.52
CA MET A 4 3.34 -10.99 21.12
C MET A 4 4.69 -10.87 20.42
N GLY A 5 5.23 -11.98 19.93
CA GLY A 5 6.46 -11.94 19.14
C GLY A 5 6.27 -10.97 17.97
N ALA A 6 7.37 -10.36 17.49
CA ALA A 6 7.32 -9.50 16.32
C ALA A 6 6.62 -10.21 15.14
N PRO A 7 5.79 -9.50 14.36
CA PRO A 7 5.10 -10.10 13.22
C PRO A 7 6.14 -10.63 12.22
N PRO A 8 5.87 -11.77 11.56
CA PRO A 8 6.82 -12.38 10.62
C PRO A 8 6.95 -11.63 9.30
N GLY A 9 6.05 -10.67 9.03
CA GLY A 9 6.10 -9.80 7.86
C GLY A 9 5.13 -8.63 7.96
N MET A 10 5.31 -7.63 7.09
CA MET A 10 4.50 -6.41 7.06
C MET A 10 4.09 -6.03 5.62
N PHE A 11 2.78 -6.04 5.34
CA PHE A 11 2.22 -5.64 4.05
C PHE A 11 1.66 -4.22 4.12
N ILE A 12 2.03 -3.37 3.18
CA ILE A 12 1.79 -1.93 3.24
C ILE A 12 0.93 -1.51 2.04
N PHE A 13 -0.14 -0.77 2.32
CA PHE A 13 -1.04 -0.16 1.35
C PHE A 13 -1.14 1.32 1.66
N GLY A 14 -1.29 2.15 0.63
CA GLY A 14 -1.44 3.57 0.86
C GLY A 14 -1.11 4.48 -0.30
N ASP A 15 -0.83 5.73 0.06
CA ASP A 15 -0.42 6.77 -0.86
C ASP A 15 1.08 7.13 -0.72
N SER A 16 1.46 8.35 -1.08
CA SER A 16 2.84 8.87 -1.00
C SER A 16 3.44 8.79 0.41
N LEU A 17 2.61 8.77 1.46
CA LEU A 17 3.07 8.66 2.84
C LEU A 17 3.64 7.26 3.17
N SER A 18 3.35 6.28 2.31
CA SER A 18 3.79 4.90 2.46
C SER A 18 4.54 4.36 1.25
N ASP A 19 4.53 5.03 0.10
CA ASP A 19 5.18 4.57 -1.14
C ASP A 19 6.72 4.53 -1.01
N SER A 20 7.30 3.33 -1.10
CA SER A 20 8.76 3.12 -1.04
C SER A 20 9.46 3.17 -2.41
N GLY A 21 8.70 3.36 -3.50
CA GLY A 21 9.23 3.43 -4.86
C GLY A 21 8.38 2.75 -5.95
N ASN A 22 7.12 2.36 -5.67
CA ASN A 22 6.25 1.76 -6.68
C ASN A 22 6.07 2.70 -7.88
N ASN A 23 5.91 3.99 -7.60
CA ASN A 23 5.72 4.99 -8.64
C ASN A 23 6.92 5.14 -9.60
N ASN A 24 8.10 4.62 -9.25
CA ASN A 24 9.25 4.66 -10.16
C ASN A 24 9.05 3.81 -11.41
N PHE A 25 8.34 2.69 -11.27
CA PHE A 25 8.23 1.64 -12.28
C PHE A 25 6.91 1.65 -13.06
N ILE A 26 6.11 2.72 -12.90
CA ILE A 26 4.87 2.94 -13.64
C ILE A 26 4.91 4.32 -14.36
N PRO A 27 4.12 4.51 -15.43
CA PRO A 27 4.03 5.78 -16.14
C PRO A 27 3.17 6.80 -15.36
N THR A 28 3.74 7.43 -14.33
CA THR A 28 3.09 8.48 -13.51
C THR A 28 3.96 9.73 -13.39
N LEU A 29 3.33 10.89 -13.15
CA LEU A 29 4.02 12.14 -12.79
C LEU A 29 4.36 12.20 -11.28
N ALA A 30 3.66 11.43 -10.45
CA ALA A 30 3.87 11.42 -9.01
C ALA A 30 5.10 10.58 -8.66
N LYS A 31 6.32 11.12 -8.89
CA LYS A 31 7.60 10.48 -8.56
C LYS A 31 8.42 11.33 -7.60
N SER A 32 9.23 10.65 -6.80
CA SER A 32 10.19 11.26 -5.83
C SER A 32 11.55 10.53 -5.88
N ASN A 33 11.93 10.03 -7.06
CA ASN A 33 13.23 9.40 -7.31
C ASN A 33 14.30 10.39 -7.79
N TYR A 34 14.27 11.62 -7.25
CA TYR A 34 15.21 12.69 -7.55
C TYR A 34 15.43 13.58 -6.31
N PRO A 35 16.56 14.31 -6.20
CA PRO A 35 16.78 15.24 -5.08
C PRO A 35 15.71 16.34 -4.99
N PRO A 36 15.34 16.81 -3.79
CA PRO A 36 15.97 16.55 -2.50
C PRO A 36 15.47 15.28 -1.78
N TYR A 37 14.57 14.51 -2.39
CA TYR A 37 14.08 13.27 -1.79
C TYR A 37 15.21 12.27 -1.55
N GLY A 38 15.13 11.53 -0.45
CA GLY A 38 16.13 10.52 -0.10
C GLY A 38 17.52 11.04 0.28
N ILE A 39 17.72 12.36 0.48
CA ILE A 39 19.02 12.93 0.88
C ILE A 39 19.55 12.36 2.22
N ASP A 40 18.66 11.99 3.13
CA ASP A 40 18.94 11.37 4.43
C ASP A 40 18.72 9.84 4.41
N PHE A 41 18.35 9.26 3.26
CA PHE A 41 18.15 7.82 3.11
C PHE A 41 19.43 7.15 2.57
N PRO A 42 19.93 6.04 3.16
CA PRO A 42 21.21 5.46 2.77
C PRO A 42 21.35 5.08 1.28
N GLN A 43 20.24 4.71 0.64
CA GLN A 43 20.18 4.34 -0.78
C GLN A 43 19.90 5.53 -1.71
N GLY A 44 19.78 6.76 -1.17
CA GLY A 44 19.42 7.95 -1.92
C GLY A 44 17.93 7.99 -2.29
N PRO A 45 17.57 8.66 -3.41
CA PRO A 45 16.18 8.88 -3.81
C PRO A 45 15.54 7.59 -4.34
N THR A 46 14.93 6.80 -3.45
CA THR A 46 14.26 5.54 -3.83
C THR A 46 12.81 5.72 -4.31
N GLY A 47 12.27 6.94 -4.33
CA GLY A 47 10.83 7.17 -4.55
C GLY A 47 10.00 7.27 -3.26
N ARG A 48 10.67 7.42 -2.10
CA ARG A 48 10.03 7.85 -0.85
C ARG A 48 9.78 9.35 -0.91
N PHE A 49 8.57 9.79 -0.59
CA PHE A 49 8.19 11.21 -0.55
C PHE A 49 8.65 11.90 0.75
N SER A 50 9.92 11.71 1.09
CA SER A 50 10.60 12.25 2.27
C SER A 50 12.09 12.42 1.98
N ASN A 51 12.80 13.18 2.82
CA ASN A 51 14.26 13.19 2.79
C ASN A 51 14.85 11.82 3.21
N GLY A 52 14.13 11.04 4.01
CA GLY A 52 14.63 9.81 4.59
C GLY A 52 13.54 8.73 4.67
N LYS A 53 13.51 8.05 5.82
CA LYS A 53 12.54 7.02 6.15
C LYS A 53 11.11 7.57 6.19
N LEU A 54 10.15 6.76 5.75
CA LEU A 54 8.73 6.95 5.98
C LEU A 54 8.33 6.40 7.35
N ALA A 55 7.13 6.73 7.82
CA ALA A 55 6.60 6.18 9.07
C ALA A 55 6.55 4.64 9.05
N VAL A 56 6.19 4.06 7.91
CA VAL A 56 6.18 2.59 7.71
C VAL A 56 7.58 1.97 7.80
N ASP A 57 8.63 2.68 7.39
CA ASP A 57 10.01 2.19 7.52
C ASP A 57 10.45 2.19 8.99
N MET A 58 10.11 3.25 9.73
CA MET A 58 10.41 3.35 11.16
C MET A 58 9.70 2.23 11.94
N ILE A 59 8.45 1.92 11.58
CA ILE A 59 7.70 0.80 12.18
C ILE A 59 8.35 -0.55 11.86
N ALA A 60 8.79 -0.78 10.61
CA ALA A 60 9.54 -1.99 10.25
C ALA A 60 10.80 -2.16 11.13
N GLU A 61 11.58 -1.09 11.31
CA GLU A 61 12.79 -1.12 12.16
C GLU A 61 12.47 -1.44 13.61
N MET A 62 11.43 -0.82 14.17
CA MET A 62 10.98 -1.09 15.55
C MET A 62 10.54 -2.55 15.74
N LEU A 63 10.06 -3.20 14.68
CA LEU A 63 9.65 -4.61 14.67
C LEU A 63 10.77 -5.56 14.27
N GLY A 64 11.97 -5.06 13.95
CA GLY A 64 13.09 -5.88 13.47
C GLY A 64 12.86 -6.49 12.07
N LEU A 65 11.97 -5.89 11.28
CA LEU A 65 11.68 -6.28 9.89
C LEU A 65 12.54 -5.46 8.91
N PRO A 66 12.89 -6.02 7.74
CA PRO A 66 13.49 -5.22 6.67
C PRO A 66 12.47 -4.23 6.10
N PHE A 67 12.96 -3.23 5.36
CA PHE A 67 12.08 -2.37 4.57
C PHE A 67 11.40 -3.17 3.47
N ALA A 68 10.07 -3.09 3.40
CA ALA A 68 9.29 -3.78 2.40
C ALA A 68 9.61 -3.21 1.00
N PRO A 69 10.00 -4.06 0.03
CA PRO A 69 10.28 -3.62 -1.34
C PRO A 69 9.00 -3.15 -2.03
N PRO A 70 9.10 -2.25 -3.03
CA PRO A 70 7.96 -1.89 -3.85
C PRO A 70 7.53 -3.08 -4.73
N PHE A 71 6.25 -3.40 -4.74
CA PHE A 71 5.66 -4.48 -5.54
C PHE A 71 6.02 -4.39 -7.03
N THR A 72 6.05 -3.17 -7.59
CA THR A 72 6.33 -2.96 -9.02
C THR A 72 7.81 -3.00 -9.38
N ASP A 73 8.72 -3.21 -8.41
CA ASP A 73 10.14 -3.36 -8.68
C ASP A 73 10.41 -4.70 -9.38
N PRO A 74 10.93 -4.71 -10.63
CA PRO A 74 11.21 -5.94 -11.36
C PRO A 74 12.33 -6.79 -10.73
N SER A 75 13.11 -6.23 -9.80
CA SER A 75 14.16 -6.94 -9.08
C SER A 75 13.67 -7.67 -7.82
N MET A 76 12.39 -7.53 -7.44
CA MET A 76 11.83 -8.14 -6.23
C MET A 76 11.85 -9.67 -6.29
N SER A 77 12.54 -10.30 -5.34
CA SER A 77 12.68 -11.75 -5.20
C SER A 77 11.65 -12.39 -4.25
N ASP A 78 11.40 -13.69 -4.40
CA ASP A 78 10.44 -14.42 -3.55
C ASP A 78 10.75 -14.36 -2.05
N PRO A 79 12.01 -14.50 -1.59
CA PRO A 79 12.32 -14.41 -0.16
C PRO A 79 11.93 -13.07 0.46
N GLN A 80 11.99 -11.97 -0.30
CA GLN A 80 11.60 -10.65 0.20
C GLN A 80 10.09 -10.56 0.44
N ILE A 81 9.29 -11.24 -0.38
CA ILE A 81 7.82 -11.27 -0.22
C ILE A 81 7.41 -11.88 1.12
N PHE A 82 8.17 -12.87 1.60
CA PHE A 82 7.91 -13.51 2.89
C PHE A 82 7.96 -12.54 4.08
N GLN A 83 8.75 -11.47 3.99
CA GLN A 83 8.88 -10.48 5.06
C GLN A 83 7.96 -9.27 4.86
N GLY A 84 7.19 -9.26 3.77
CA GLY A 84 6.25 -8.20 3.45
C GLY A 84 6.56 -7.51 2.13
N VAL A 85 5.56 -6.79 1.61
CA VAL A 85 5.64 -6.07 0.33
C VAL A 85 4.91 -4.74 0.49
N ASN A 86 5.44 -3.71 -0.17
CA ASN A 86 4.82 -2.41 -0.23
C ASN A 86 4.04 -2.25 -1.54
N TYR A 87 2.73 -2.06 -1.43
CA TYR A 87 1.80 -1.82 -2.55
C TYR A 87 1.37 -0.36 -2.67
N ALA A 88 1.79 0.51 -1.76
CA ALA A 88 1.39 1.91 -1.74
C ALA A 88 1.87 2.64 -3.01
N SER A 89 1.09 3.61 -3.47
CA SER A 89 1.38 4.36 -4.69
C SER A 89 1.06 5.83 -4.49
N ALA A 90 2.03 6.70 -4.74
CA ALA A 90 1.81 8.13 -4.57
C ALA A 90 0.67 8.68 -5.44
N ALA A 91 -0.05 9.67 -4.90
CA ALA A 91 -1.31 10.24 -5.42
C ALA A 91 -2.53 9.30 -5.40
N ALA A 92 -2.39 8.04 -4.98
CA ALA A 92 -3.51 7.10 -4.92
C ALA A 92 -4.58 7.50 -3.87
N GLY A 93 -5.83 7.16 -4.18
CA GLY A 93 -6.96 7.24 -3.26
C GLY A 93 -7.67 5.90 -3.09
N ILE A 94 -8.70 5.95 -2.23
CA ILE A 94 -9.69 4.88 -2.06
C ILE A 94 -10.50 4.70 -3.34
N LEU A 95 -10.86 5.82 -3.99
CA LEU A 95 -11.58 5.84 -5.26
C LEU A 95 -10.61 5.70 -6.45
N ASP A 96 -11.01 4.94 -7.46
CA ASP A 96 -10.18 4.62 -8.63
C ASP A 96 -9.91 5.85 -9.52
N GLU A 97 -10.78 6.86 -9.46
CA GLU A 97 -10.62 8.11 -10.19
C GLU A 97 -9.67 9.11 -9.54
N THR A 98 -9.36 8.95 -8.26
CA THR A 98 -8.52 9.90 -7.51
C THR A 98 -7.11 9.96 -8.07
N GLY A 99 -6.60 11.17 -8.30
CA GLY A 99 -5.23 11.39 -8.75
C GLY A 99 -4.96 11.11 -10.23
N LYS A 100 -6.01 10.94 -11.07
CA LYS A 100 -5.86 10.68 -12.52
C LYS A 100 -5.02 11.73 -13.25
N GLU A 101 -4.99 12.96 -12.77
CA GLU A 101 -4.16 14.04 -13.33
C GLU A 101 -2.66 13.74 -13.29
N TYR A 102 -2.22 12.84 -12.40
CA TYR A 102 -0.83 12.38 -12.32
C TYR A 102 -0.53 11.19 -13.25
N MET A 103 -1.33 11.03 -14.32
CA MET A 103 -1.30 9.88 -15.24
C MET A 103 -1.68 8.55 -14.59
N GLY A 104 -2.58 8.58 -13.60
CA GLY A 104 -3.16 7.38 -12.99
C GLY A 104 -2.22 6.66 -12.01
N PRO A 105 -2.27 6.98 -10.71
CA PRO A 105 -1.60 6.19 -9.67
C PRO A 105 -2.26 4.81 -9.53
N ILE A 106 -1.70 3.92 -8.70
CA ILE A 106 -2.31 2.61 -8.40
C ILE A 106 -3.35 2.81 -7.27
N PRO A 107 -4.67 2.87 -7.56
CA PRO A 107 -5.68 3.08 -6.52
C PRO A 107 -5.76 1.89 -5.57
N LEU A 108 -6.38 2.08 -4.40
CA LEU A 108 -6.45 1.05 -3.35
C LEU A 108 -6.98 -0.30 -3.86
N SER A 109 -7.98 -0.27 -4.75
CA SER A 109 -8.53 -1.47 -5.40
C SER A 109 -7.44 -2.30 -6.11
N LYS A 110 -6.53 -1.63 -6.82
CA LYS A 110 -5.42 -2.26 -7.54
C LYS A 110 -4.27 -2.64 -6.63
N GLN A 111 -4.03 -1.90 -5.55
CA GLN A 111 -3.07 -2.32 -4.52
C GLN A 111 -3.51 -3.65 -3.88
N ILE A 112 -4.82 -3.84 -3.67
CA ILE A 112 -5.39 -5.10 -3.19
C ILE A 112 -5.25 -6.21 -4.23
N ASP A 113 -5.49 -5.93 -5.52
CA ASP A 113 -5.24 -6.90 -6.58
C ASP A 113 -3.75 -7.30 -6.65
N ASN A 114 -2.83 -6.37 -6.44
CA ASN A 114 -1.39 -6.65 -6.37
C ASN A 114 -1.05 -7.55 -5.18
N PHE A 115 -1.64 -7.30 -4.00
CA PHE A 115 -1.50 -8.20 -2.87
C PHE A 115 -2.01 -9.61 -3.18
N ARG A 116 -3.19 -9.74 -3.80
CA ARG A 116 -3.73 -11.04 -4.23
C ARG A 116 -2.78 -11.79 -5.16
N GLN A 117 -2.08 -11.08 -6.05
CA GLN A 117 -1.07 -11.68 -6.94
C GLN A 117 0.18 -12.19 -6.21
N THR A 118 0.45 -11.72 -4.99
CA THR A 118 1.54 -12.26 -4.17
C THR A 118 1.17 -13.53 -3.39
N LEU A 119 -0.13 -13.77 -3.14
CA LEU A 119 -0.57 -14.93 -2.35
C LEU A 119 -0.12 -16.28 -2.93
N PRO A 120 -0.16 -16.55 -4.25
CA PRO A 120 0.37 -17.79 -4.81
C PRO A 120 1.88 -17.98 -4.61
N ARG A 121 2.64 -16.88 -4.61
CA ARG A 121 4.10 -16.91 -4.35
C ARG A 121 4.35 -17.26 -2.88
N ILE A 122 3.60 -16.65 -1.95
CA ILE A 122 3.65 -16.98 -0.52
C ILE A 122 3.27 -18.45 -0.29
N TYR A 123 2.21 -18.94 -0.93
CA TYR A 123 1.78 -20.34 -0.84
C TYR A 123 2.88 -21.31 -1.28
N SER A 124 3.58 -20.97 -2.36
CA SER A 124 4.71 -21.75 -2.88
C SER A 124 5.90 -21.78 -1.89
N LEU A 125 6.18 -20.66 -1.20
CA LEU A 125 7.22 -20.60 -0.15
C LEU A 125 6.92 -21.50 1.05
N PHE A 126 5.64 -21.79 1.32
CA PHE A 126 5.22 -22.77 2.33
C PHE A 126 5.14 -24.21 1.80
N GLY A 127 5.70 -24.49 0.61
CA GLY A 127 5.63 -25.81 0.01
C GLY A 127 4.19 -26.25 -0.27
N GLN A 128 3.32 -25.29 -0.61
CA GLN A 128 1.88 -25.52 -0.84
C GLN A 128 1.13 -26.04 0.40
N ASN A 129 1.61 -25.69 1.60
CA ASN A 129 0.92 -26.01 2.86
C ASN A 129 -0.03 -24.87 3.28
N ALA A 130 -1.33 -25.08 3.08
CA ALA A 130 -2.36 -24.08 3.36
C ALA A 130 -2.42 -23.74 4.86
N SER A 131 -2.30 -24.73 5.75
CA SER A 131 -2.34 -24.50 7.20
C SER A 131 -1.15 -23.66 7.69
N ALA A 132 0.04 -23.86 7.11
CA ALA A 132 1.22 -23.06 7.42
C ALA A 132 1.07 -21.62 6.92
N MET A 133 0.58 -21.44 5.69
CA MET A 133 0.30 -20.12 5.12
C MET A 133 -0.75 -19.36 5.95
N THR A 134 -1.86 -20.00 6.31
CA THR A 134 -2.90 -19.40 7.17
C THR A 134 -2.33 -19.02 8.54
N SER A 135 -1.51 -19.87 9.15
CA SER A 135 -0.85 -19.58 10.42
C SER A 135 0.10 -18.39 10.35
N TYR A 136 0.75 -18.19 9.20
CA TYR A 136 1.58 -17.03 8.93
C TYR A 136 0.74 -15.76 8.70
N LEU A 137 -0.27 -15.81 7.83
CA LEU A 137 -1.13 -14.67 7.50
C LEU A 137 -1.93 -14.16 8.71
N ASN A 138 -2.23 -15.03 9.69
CA ASN A 138 -2.85 -14.61 10.95
C ASN A 138 -1.91 -13.83 11.89
N LYS A 139 -0.62 -13.73 11.57
CA LYS A 139 0.40 -13.08 12.41
C LYS A 139 1.06 -11.87 11.75
N VAL A 140 0.88 -11.67 10.45
CA VAL A 140 1.49 -10.53 9.74
C VAL A 140 0.83 -9.22 10.15
N LEU A 141 1.58 -8.13 10.00
CA LEU A 141 1.04 -6.79 10.14
C LEU A 141 0.58 -6.28 8.77
N VAL A 142 -0.61 -5.69 8.73
CA VAL A 142 -1.10 -4.97 7.54
C VAL A 142 -1.23 -3.50 7.90
N MET A 143 -0.55 -2.64 7.16
CA MET A 143 -0.63 -1.19 7.31
C MET A 143 -1.38 -0.58 6.12
N VAL A 144 -2.37 0.27 6.42
CA VAL A 144 -3.15 0.99 5.41
C VAL A 144 -3.17 2.47 5.78
N SER A 145 -2.65 3.33 4.90
CA SER A 145 -2.69 4.79 5.07
C SER A 145 -3.07 5.45 3.75
N ILE A 146 -4.35 5.84 3.63
CA ILE A 146 -4.95 6.31 2.37
C ILE A 146 -6.22 7.12 2.66
N GLY A 147 -6.67 7.93 1.70
CA GLY A 147 -7.87 8.76 1.81
C GLY A 147 -7.60 10.25 1.66
N SER A 148 -6.37 10.69 1.93
CA SER A 148 -5.98 12.11 1.86
C SER A 148 -6.16 12.67 0.43
N ASN A 149 -5.75 11.90 -0.58
CA ASN A 149 -5.87 12.27 -1.98
C ASN A 149 -7.31 12.29 -2.48
N ASP A 150 -8.23 11.51 -1.90
CA ASP A 150 -9.64 11.57 -2.28
C ASP A 150 -10.24 12.95 -1.95
N TYR A 151 -9.65 13.67 -1.00
CA TYR A 151 -9.94 15.08 -0.79
C TYR A 151 -9.08 16.00 -1.67
N LEU A 152 -7.75 15.88 -1.61
CA LEU A 152 -6.82 16.84 -2.23
C LEU A 152 -6.74 16.77 -3.76
N ASN A 153 -6.82 15.55 -4.31
CA ASN A 153 -6.68 15.25 -5.74
C ASN A 153 -7.99 14.69 -6.32
N ASN A 154 -9.13 15.06 -5.72
CA ASN A 154 -10.47 14.74 -6.20
C ASN A 154 -11.52 15.73 -5.65
N TYR A 155 -12.01 15.58 -4.41
CA TYR A 155 -13.15 16.37 -3.90
C TYR A 155 -12.93 17.89 -3.94
N LEU A 156 -11.76 18.35 -3.51
CA LEU A 156 -11.37 19.76 -3.45
C LEU A 156 -10.78 20.29 -4.77
N ARG A 157 -10.95 19.56 -5.87
CA ARG A 157 -10.49 19.91 -7.22
C ARG A 157 -11.66 20.03 -8.21
N PRO A 158 -12.58 21.00 -8.00
CA PRO A 158 -13.74 21.19 -8.88
C PRO A 158 -13.37 21.58 -10.31
N ASP A 159 -12.12 22.02 -10.55
CA ASP A 159 -11.57 22.28 -11.87
C ASP A 159 -11.33 21.01 -12.69
N LEU A 160 -11.14 19.86 -12.04
CA LEU A 160 -10.87 18.57 -12.68
C LEU A 160 -11.94 17.50 -12.41
N TYR A 161 -12.62 17.58 -11.26
CA TYR A 161 -13.53 16.54 -10.79
C TYR A 161 -14.89 17.12 -10.39
N PRO A 162 -16.00 16.47 -10.78
CA PRO A 162 -17.34 16.94 -10.42
C PRO A 162 -17.74 16.61 -8.97
N THR A 163 -16.89 15.93 -8.21
CA THR A 163 -17.22 15.26 -6.95
C THR A 163 -17.82 16.20 -5.90
N SER A 164 -17.27 17.41 -5.72
CA SER A 164 -17.82 18.40 -4.78
C SER A 164 -19.15 19.00 -5.21
N SER A 165 -19.51 18.92 -6.51
CA SER A 165 -20.85 19.28 -6.99
C SER A 165 -21.87 18.15 -6.82
N GLN A 166 -21.40 16.91 -6.70
CA GLN A 166 -22.23 15.70 -6.58
C GLN A 166 -22.49 15.31 -5.12
N TYR A 167 -21.53 15.57 -4.22
CA TYR A 167 -21.59 15.13 -2.83
C TYR A 167 -21.37 16.30 -1.86
N THR A 168 -22.21 16.37 -0.82
CA THR A 168 -21.89 17.15 0.38
C THR A 168 -20.68 16.53 1.10
N PRO A 169 -19.97 17.28 1.97
CA PRO A 169 -18.81 16.74 2.68
C PRO A 169 -19.13 15.46 3.47
N LEU A 170 -20.31 15.41 4.11
CA LEU A 170 -20.76 14.23 4.85
C LEU A 170 -21.07 13.05 3.92
N ALA A 171 -21.73 13.30 2.78
CA ALA A 171 -22.03 12.25 1.81
C ALA A 171 -20.75 11.67 1.20
N PHE A 172 -19.75 12.51 0.92
CA PHE A 172 -18.46 12.07 0.40
C PHE A 172 -17.67 11.27 1.44
N SER A 173 -17.60 11.72 2.69
CA SER A 173 -16.98 10.94 3.78
C SER A 173 -17.63 9.56 3.93
N ASN A 174 -18.97 9.49 3.88
CA ASN A 174 -19.69 8.22 3.92
C ASN A 174 -19.37 7.33 2.72
N LEU A 175 -19.25 7.88 1.52
CA LEU A 175 -18.81 7.14 0.32
C LEU A 175 -17.43 6.52 0.54
N LEU A 176 -16.45 7.30 1.03
CA LEU A 176 -15.09 6.80 1.28
C LEU A 176 -15.08 5.69 2.34
N VAL A 177 -15.81 5.85 3.43
CA VAL A 177 -15.94 4.84 4.49
C VAL A 177 -16.57 3.55 3.95
N GLN A 178 -17.63 3.66 3.15
CA GLN A 178 -18.27 2.49 2.54
C GLN A 178 -17.32 1.78 1.57
N GLN A 179 -16.61 2.54 0.73
CA GLN A 179 -15.71 1.99 -0.27
C GLN A 179 -14.50 1.31 0.36
N ILE A 180 -13.83 1.95 1.33
CA ILE A 180 -12.68 1.34 2.01
C ILE A 180 -13.11 0.11 2.83
N ALA A 181 -14.29 0.14 3.45
CA ALA A 181 -14.83 -1.03 4.15
C ALA A 181 -15.06 -2.18 3.18
N GLN A 182 -15.64 -1.96 2.00
CA GLN A 182 -15.79 -3.02 1.00
C GLN A 182 -14.43 -3.56 0.54
N GLN A 183 -13.48 -2.68 0.23
CA GLN A 183 -12.14 -3.06 -0.22
C GLN A 183 -11.37 -3.88 0.85
N LEU A 184 -11.50 -3.53 2.14
CA LEU A 184 -10.86 -4.25 3.24
C LEU A 184 -11.63 -5.51 3.69
N VAL A 185 -12.96 -5.53 3.64
CA VAL A 185 -13.78 -6.72 3.98
C VAL A 185 -13.54 -7.86 2.99
N VAL A 186 -13.23 -7.55 1.73
CA VAL A 186 -12.83 -8.57 0.75
C VAL A 186 -11.48 -9.23 1.12
N GLN A 187 -10.70 -8.68 2.06
CA GLN A 187 -9.49 -9.34 2.59
C GLN A 187 -9.79 -10.35 3.70
N TYR A 188 -10.82 -10.12 4.53
CA TYR A 188 -11.14 -11.02 5.64
C TYR A 188 -11.80 -12.32 5.19
N PHE A 189 -12.61 -12.30 4.13
CA PHE A 189 -13.33 -13.49 3.65
C PHE A 189 -12.52 -14.39 2.71
N PHE A 190 -11.60 -13.84 1.90
CA PHE A 190 -10.79 -14.67 0.99
C PHE A 190 -9.69 -15.48 1.70
N LEU A 191 -9.23 -15.04 2.86
CA LEU A 191 -8.27 -15.77 3.68
C LEU A 191 -8.90 -16.96 4.44
N LEU A 192 -10.23 -16.98 4.61
CA LEU A 192 -10.94 -17.98 5.40
C LEU A 192 -11.70 -19.03 4.56
N LEU A 193 -11.99 -18.74 3.28
CA LEU A 193 -12.87 -19.57 2.44
C LEU A 193 -12.13 -20.51 1.46
N GLN A 194 -10.84 -20.76 1.65
CA GLN A 194 -10.14 -21.86 0.95
C GLN A 194 -9.98 -23.13 1.80
N ASN A 195 -10.82 -23.31 2.83
CA ASN A 195 -11.01 -24.60 3.50
C ASN A 195 -12.24 -25.31 2.96
#